data_AF-A0A1Q3RA27-F1
#
_entry.id   AF-A0A1Q3RA27-F1
#
_cell.length_a   1.000
_cell.length_b   1.000
_cell.length_c   1.000
_cell.angle_alpha   90.00
_cell.angle_beta   90.00
_cell.angle_gamma   90.00
#
_symmetry.space_group_name_H-M   'P 1'
#
loop_
_entity.id
_entity.type
_entity.pdbx_description
1 polymer ?
#
loop_
_entity_poly.entity_id
_entity_poly.type
_entity_poly.pdbx_seq_one_letter_code
_entity_poly.pdbx_strand_id
1 'polypeptide(L)'
;MDKIREIAVLKLIGTRNRTIAAMILQQALVLGVIGFVVGKISATFAAPIFPKYVLLVPADSIAGFAAVLAICVLASVVAIRVALKVDPADAIG
;
A
#
# COMPACT_ATOMS: atom_id res chain seq x y z
N MET A 1 6.08 -5.31 15.26
CA MET A 1 7.38 -5.96 15.50
C MET A 1 7.47 -7.30 14.78
N ASP A 2 6.36 -8.02 14.58
CA ASP A 2 6.34 -9.35 13.95
C ASP A 2 6.91 -9.41 12.52
N LYS A 3 6.58 -8.42 11.68
CA LYS A 3 7.07 -8.37 10.29
C LYS A 3 8.60 -8.18 10.18
N ILE A 4 9.23 -7.55 11.18
CA ILE A 4 10.68 -7.33 11.19
C ILE A 4 11.40 -8.67 11.29
N ARG A 5 10.92 -9.57 12.17
CA ARG A 5 11.45 -10.94 12.33
C ARG A 5 11.22 -11.78 11.07
N GLU A 6 10.03 -11.72 10.47
CA GLU A 6 9.77 -12.40 9.17
C GLU A 6 10.71 -11.92 8.05
N ILE A 7 10.95 -10.61 7.96
CA ILE A 7 11.86 -10.04 6.95
C ILE A 7 13.31 -10.44 7.23
N ALA A 8 13.71 -10.50 8.51
CA ALA A 8 15.02 -10.98 8.91
C ALA A 8 15.21 -12.46 8.53
N VAL A 9 14.20 -13.31 8.74
CA VAL A 9 14.20 -14.71 8.30
C VAL A 9 14.28 -14.82 6.77
N LEU A 10 13.50 -14.04 6.02
CA LEU A 10 13.56 -14.00 4.56
C LEU A 10 14.96 -13.60 4.04
N LYS A 11 15.62 -12.64 4.70
CA LYS A 11 17.00 -12.26 4.39
C LYS A 11 17.99 -13.36 4.76
N LEU A 12 17.78 -14.06 5.88
CA LEU A 12 18.62 -15.16 6.34
C LEU A 12 18.58 -16.36 5.39
N ILE A 13 17.41 -16.63 4.78
CA ILE A 13 17.25 -17.66 3.72
C ILE A 13 17.91 -17.21 2.39
N GLY A 14 18.42 -15.97 2.31
CA GLY A 14 19.16 -15.46 1.15
C GLY A 14 18.31 -14.69 0.13
N THR A 15 17.11 -14.24 0.51
CA THR A 15 16.24 -13.49 -0.40
C THR A 15 16.88 -12.16 -0.79
N ARG A 16 16.94 -11.86 -2.09
CA ARG A 16 17.52 -10.62 -2.59
C ARG A 16 16.68 -9.41 -2.15
N ASN A 17 17.35 -8.34 -1.73
CA ASN A 17 16.73 -7.06 -1.32
C ASN A 17 15.70 -6.51 -2.32
N ARG A 18 15.87 -6.75 -3.62
CA ARG A 18 14.91 -6.34 -4.66
C ARG A 18 13.59 -7.12 -4.58
N THR A 19 13.62 -8.39 -4.22
CA THR A 19 12.43 -9.24 -4.09
C THR A 19 11.61 -8.85 -2.87
N ILE A 20 12.27 -8.54 -1.74
CA ILE A 20 11.61 -8.02 -0.54
C ILE A 20 10.94 -6.67 -0.84
N ALA A 21 11.64 -5.78 -1.55
CA ALA A 21 11.07 -4.51 -1.98
C ALA A 21 9.84 -4.69 -2.90
N ALA A 22 9.90 -5.62 -3.86
CA ALA A 22 8.78 -5.93 -4.75
C ALA A 22 7.58 -6.49 -3.97
N MET A 23 7.81 -7.37 -2.99
CA MET A 23 6.76 -7.93 -2.15
C MET A 23 6.04 -6.85 -1.31
N ILE A 24 6.80 -5.93 -0.70
CA ILE A 24 6.23 -4.83 0.09
C ILE A 24 5.44 -3.87 -0.82
N LEU A 25 5.99 -3.54 -2.00
CA LEU A 25 5.32 -2.69 -2.98
C LEU A 25 3.99 -3.31 -3.43
N GLN A 26 3.99 -4.61 -3.77
CA GLN A 26 2.78 -5.32 -4.18
C GLN A 26 1.73 -5.33 -3.05
N GLN A 27 2.12 -5.60 -1.80
CA GLN A 27 1.19 -5.54 -0.67
C GLN A 27 0.59 -4.14 -0.48
N ALA A 28 1.40 -3.09 -0.57
CA ALA A 28 0.94 -1.72 -0.45
C ALA A 28 -0.03 -1.32 -1.59
N LEU A 29 0.27 -1.72 -2.83
CA LEU A 29 -0.60 -1.47 -3.98
C LEU A 29 -1.93 -2.22 -3.87
N VAL A 30 -1.91 -3.50 -3.50
CA VAL A 30 -3.13 -4.29 -3.27
C VAL A 30 -4.01 -3.63 -2.22
N LEU A 31 -3.43 -3.22 -1.09
CA LEU A 31 -4.17 -2.52 -0.04
C LEU A 31 -4.75 -1.18 -0.54
N GLY A 32 -3.98 -0.43 -1.35
CA GLY A 32 -4.43 0.82 -1.97
C GLY A 32 -5.61 0.63 -2.92
N VAL A 33 -5.57 -0.41 -3.77
CA VAL A 33 -6.69 -0.76 -4.66
C VAL A 33 -7.93 -1.13 -3.86
N ILE A 34 -7.79 -1.95 -2.83
CA ILE A 34 -8.90 -2.33 -1.96
C ILE A 34 -9.51 -1.09 -1.29
N GLY A 35 -8.66 -0.21 -0.73
CA GLY A 35 -9.10 1.04 -0.11
C GLY A 35 -9.85 1.95 -1.09
N PHE A 36 -9.38 2.06 -2.33
CA PHE A 36 -10.08 2.83 -3.36
C PHE A 36 -11.44 2.23 -3.71
N VAL A 37 -11.54 0.91 -3.90
CA VAL A 37 -12.80 0.23 -4.20
C VAL A 37 -13.81 0.46 -3.08
N VAL A 38 -13.40 0.29 -1.82
CA VAL A 38 -14.25 0.56 -0.66
C VAL A 38 -14.70 2.02 -0.63
N GLY A 39 -13.77 2.97 -0.80
CA GLY A 39 -14.10 4.41 -0.85
C GLY A 39 -15.06 4.78 -1.98
N LYS A 40 -14.89 4.18 -3.16
CA LYS A 40 -15.78 4.34 -4.32
C LYS A 40 -17.21 3.84 -4.04
N ILE A 41 -17.32 2.67 -3.41
CA ILE A 41 -18.60 2.09 -3.02
C ILE A 41 -19.27 2.98 -1.98
N SER A 42 -18.55 3.37 -0.92
CA SER A 42 -19.06 4.27 0.12
C SER A 42 -19.51 5.62 -0.45
N ALA A 43 -18.76 6.20 -1.39
CA ALA A 43 -19.15 7.44 -2.07
C ALA A 43 -20.44 7.28 -2.88
N THR A 44 -20.68 6.10 -3.46
CA THR A 44 -21.90 5.80 -4.22
C THR A 44 -23.11 5.67 -3.28
N PHE A 45 -22.95 5.05 -2.11
CA PHE A 45 -24.00 4.97 -1.08
C PHE A 45 -24.28 6.31 -0.39
N ALA A 46 -23.29 7.21 -0.32
CA ALA A 46 -23.45 8.56 0.22
C ALA A 46 -24.05 9.55 -0.81
N ALA A 47 -23.98 9.24 -2.11
CA ALA A 47 -24.53 10.05 -3.19
C ALA A 47 -26.00 10.50 -3.02
N PRO A 48 -26.96 9.69 -2.54
CA PRO A 48 -28.35 10.12 -2.35
C PRO A 48 -28.56 11.16 -1.23
N ILE A 49 -27.61 11.30 -0.31
CA ILE A 49 -27.68 12.26 0.81
C ILE A 49 -27.06 13.60 0.42
N PHE A 50 -26.18 13.61 -0.59
CA PHE A 50 -25.52 14.83 -1.06
C PHE A 50 -26.41 15.61 -2.04
N PRO A 51 -26.63 16.93 -1.83
CA PRO A 51 -27.34 17.77 -2.77
C PRO A 51 -26.64 17.73 -4.14
N LYS A 52 -27.44 17.61 -5.20
CA LYS A 52 -27.14 17.19 -6.59
C LYS A 52 -26.17 18.09 -7.39
N TYR A 53 -25.26 18.81 -6.72
CA TYR A 53 -24.30 19.76 -7.30
C TYR A 53 -22.87 19.22 -7.42
N VAL A 54 -22.57 18.04 -6.87
CA VAL A 54 -21.28 17.36 -7.08
C VAL A 54 -21.53 16.17 -7.99
N LEU A 55 -21.51 16.39 -9.31
CA LEU A 55 -21.34 15.29 -10.24
C LEU A 55 -19.95 14.71 -9.96
N LEU A 56 -19.85 13.50 -9.40
CA LEU A 56 -18.62 12.72 -9.50
C LEU A 56 -18.39 12.46 -10.98
N VAL A 57 -17.53 13.25 -11.61
CA VAL A 57 -17.15 13.01 -13.00
C VAL A 57 -16.31 11.74 -13.01
N PRO A 58 -16.42 10.86 -14.02
CA PRO A 58 -15.52 9.72 -14.17
C PRO A 58 -14.04 10.12 -14.09
N ALA A 59 -13.72 11.35 -14.50
CA ALA A 59 -12.39 11.97 -14.39
C ALA A 59 -11.89 12.10 -12.94
N ASP A 60 -12.73 12.57 -12.00
CA ASP A 60 -12.33 12.73 -10.58
C ASP A 60 -12.00 11.39 -9.95
N SER A 61 -12.70 10.35 -10.39
CA SER A 61 -12.48 8.98 -9.94
C SER A 61 -11.16 8.40 -10.42
N ILE A 62 -10.80 8.67 -11.68
CA ILE A 62 -9.52 8.23 -12.26
C ILE A 62 -8.38 9.01 -11.61
N ALA A 63 -8.54 10.32 -11.43
CA ALA A 63 -7.56 11.17 -10.75
C ALA A 63 -7.37 10.72 -9.29
N GLY A 64 -8.46 10.43 -8.58
CA GLY A 64 -8.43 9.90 -7.22
C GLY A 64 -7.75 8.54 -7.14
N PHE A 65 -8.00 7.63 -8.08
CA PHE A 65 -7.32 6.35 -8.14
C PHE A 65 -5.81 6.51 -8.35
N ALA A 66 -5.41 7.33 -9.32
CA ALA A 66 -4.00 7.61 -9.59
C ALA A 66 -3.31 8.26 -8.39
N ALA A 67 -3.99 9.18 -7.69
CA ALA A 67 -3.47 9.81 -6.48
C ALA A 67 -3.27 8.79 -5.35
N VAL A 68 -4.24 7.89 -5.12
CA VAL A 68 -4.12 6.83 -4.10
C VAL A 68 -2.95 5.91 -4.41
N LEU A 69 -2.82 5.45 -5.66
CA LEU A 69 -1.68 4.60 -6.07
C LEU A 69 -0.35 5.32 -5.88
N ALA A 70 -0.25 6.59 -6.28
CA ALA A 70 0.97 7.38 -6.08
C ALA A 70 1.34 7.49 -4.59
N ILE A 71 0.35 7.74 -3.72
CA ILE A 71 0.56 7.80 -2.27
C ILE A 71 1.03 6.45 -1.73
N CYS A 72 0.40 5.34 -2.13
CA CYS A 72 0.81 4.00 -1.73
C CYS A 72 2.25 3.68 -2.15
N VAL A 73 2.64 4.03 -3.37
CA VAL A 73 4.02 3.87 -3.84
C VAL A 73 4.98 4.70 -2.99
N LEU A 74 4.70 5.99 -2.79
CA LEU A 74 5.56 6.87 -1.99
C LEU A 74 5.69 6.40 -0.54
N ALA A 75 4.60 6.00 0.10
CA ALA A 75 4.60 5.46 1.46
C ALA A 75 5.38 4.15 1.55
N SER A 76 5.27 3.27 0.54
CA SER A 76 6.00 2.01 0.49
C SER A 76 7.51 2.21 0.47
N VAL A 77 8.02 3.33 -0.08
CA VAL A 77 9.47 3.63 -0.08
C VAL A 77 10.02 3.69 1.35
N VAL A 78 9.28 4.31 2.28
CA VAL A 78 9.69 4.40 3.68
C VAL A 78 9.72 3.00 4.32
N ALA A 79 8.68 2.21 4.09
CA ALA A 79 8.60 0.83 4.59
C ALA A 79 9.73 -0.05 4.04
N ILE A 80 10.03 0.07 2.74
CA ILE A 80 11.14 -0.63 2.08
C ILE A 80 12.48 -0.21 2.69
N ARG A 81 12.72 1.10 2.91
CA ARG A 81 13.96 1.57 3.53
C ARG A 81 14.17 0.99 4.93
N VAL A 82 13.12 0.91 5.73
CA VAL A 82 13.18 0.29 7.07
C VAL A 82 13.46 -1.22 6.94
N ALA A 83 12.71 -1.93 6.10
CA ALA A 83 12.88 -3.37 5.88
C ALA A 83 14.28 -3.74 5.38
N LEU A 84 14.87 -2.92 4.51
CA LEU A 84 16.22 -3.14 3.98
C LEU A 84 17.33 -2.91 5.02
N LYS A 85 17.09 -2.09 6.05
CA LYS A 85 18.04 -1.86 7.15
C LYS A 85 18.01 -2.93 8.25
N VAL A 86 16.99 -3.79 8.28
CA VAL A 86 16.90 -4.90 9.25
C VAL A 86 18.07 -5.87 9.06
N ASP A 87 18.75 -6.20 10.16
CA ASP A 87 19.89 -7.10 10.16
C ASP A 87 19.39 -8.56 10.27
N PRO A 88 19.92 -9.52 9.49
CA PRO A 88 19.55 -10.93 9.63
C PRO A 88 19.77 -11.50 11.04
N ALA A 89 20.64 -10.90 11.85
CA ALA A 89 20.83 -11.28 13.26
C ALA A 89 19.58 -11.06 14.13
N ASP A 90 18.64 -10.18 13.73
CA ASP A 90 17.39 -9.95 14.45
C ASP A 90 16.37 -11.11 14.32
N ALA A 91 16.66 -12.13 13.50
CA ALA A 91 15.80 -13.31 13.35
C ALA A 91 15.91 -14.30 14.53
N ILE A 92 17.07 -14.31 15.20
CA ILE A 92 17.45 -15.29 16.22
C ILE A 92 17.40 -14.74 17.66
N GLY A 93 17.25 -13.42 17.82
CA GLY A 93 16.91 -12.75 19.08
C GLY A 93 15.41 -12.55 19.25
#